data_AF-A0A8C6YWP6-F1
#
_entry.id   AF-A0A8C6YWP6-F1
#
_cell.length_a   1.000
_cell.length_b   1.000
_cell.length_c   1.000
_cell.angle_alpha   90.00
_cell.angle_beta   90.00
_cell.angle_gamma   90.00
#
_symmetry.space_group_name_H-M   'P 1'
#
loop_
_entity.id
_entity.type
_entity.pdbx_description
1 polymer ?
#
loop_
_entity_poly.entity_id
_entity_poly.type
_entity_poly.pdbx_seq_one_letter_code
_entity_poly.pdbx_strand_id
1 'polypeptide(L)'
;TLALRRWLAFYRSNYVPVGKLVGRYYDENGAPTEALRQAEAAIEEGLRLKAESDQRKQQFPPCNSEWSSAVGSRFWAWWPLGVNSFSVCSGFLRLPCNYLSLYSLQGFSHFGNCHLN
;
A
#
# COMPACT_ATOMS: atom_id res chain seq x y z
N THR A 1 -9.17 -7.72 2.84
CA THR A 1 -10.02 -7.07 3.85
C THR A 1 -10.81 -5.86 3.31
N LEU A 2 -10.18 -4.86 2.67
CA LEU A 2 -10.89 -3.71 2.05
C LEU A 2 -11.97 -4.07 1.01
N ALA A 3 -11.80 -5.16 0.27
CA ALA A 3 -12.81 -5.63 -0.68
C ALA A 3 -14.13 -6.01 0.02
N LEU A 4 -14.05 -6.65 1.19
CA LEU A 4 -15.22 -7.02 1.98
C LEU A 4 -16.03 -5.78 2.40
N ARG A 5 -15.36 -4.70 2.82
CA ARG A 5 -16.02 -3.41 3.12
C ARG A 5 -16.77 -2.86 1.91
N ARG A 6 -16.17 -2.91 0.71
CA ARG A 6 -16.81 -2.41 -0.52
C ARG A 6 -18.05 -3.23 -0.87
N TRP A 7 -17.95 -4.55 -0.80
CA TRP A 7 -19.09 -5.43 -1.01
C TRP A 7 -20.19 -5.19 0.02
N LEU A 8 -19.84 -5.05 1.30
CA LEU A 8 -20.81 -4.75 2.35
C LEU A 8 -21.52 -3.41 2.11
N ALA A 9 -20.79 -2.38 1.72
CA ALA A 9 -21.36 -1.08 1.36
C ALA A 9 -22.28 -1.19 0.13
N PHE A 10 -21.82 -1.90 -0.92
CA PHE A 10 -22.62 -2.17 -2.12
C PHE A 10 -23.96 -2.84 -1.76
N TYR A 11 -23.95 -3.94 -1.02
CA TYR A 11 -25.21 -4.62 -0.69
C TYR A 11 -26.12 -3.79 0.21
N ARG A 12 -25.56 -3.05 1.19
CA ARG A 12 -26.36 -2.16 2.05
C ARG A 12 -26.99 -1.00 1.29
N SER A 13 -26.35 -0.50 0.24
CA SER A 13 -26.87 0.60 -0.57
C SER A 13 -27.84 0.16 -1.66
N ASN A 14 -27.74 -1.09 -2.13
CA ASN A 14 -28.51 -1.56 -3.28
C ASN A 14 -29.65 -2.52 -2.91
N TYR A 15 -29.71 -3.00 -1.67
CA TYR A 15 -30.72 -3.98 -1.24
C TYR A 15 -31.28 -3.63 0.14
N VAL A 16 -32.55 -3.99 0.36
CA VAL A 16 -33.21 -3.86 1.66
C VAL A 16 -32.76 -5.01 2.57
N PRO A 17 -32.19 -4.72 3.76
CA PRO A 17 -31.80 -5.75 4.71
C PRO A 17 -33.04 -6.49 5.26
N VAL A 18 -33.03 -7.82 5.20
CA VAL A 18 -34.13 -8.66 5.73
C VAL A 18 -33.83 -9.30 7.08
N GLY A 19 -32.55 -9.29 7.52
CA GLY A 19 -32.14 -9.88 8.79
C GLY A 19 -30.64 -10.13 8.88
N LYS A 20 -30.22 -10.77 9.97
CA LYS A 20 -28.84 -11.22 10.19
C LYS A 20 -28.75 -12.73 10.00
N LEU A 21 -27.66 -13.19 9.41
CA LEU A 21 -27.38 -14.61 9.24
C LEU A 21 -26.73 -15.15 10.52
N VAL A 22 -27.38 -16.10 11.17
CA VAL A 22 -26.82 -16.87 12.29
C VAL A 22 -25.63 -17.71 11.78
N GLY A 23 -24.50 -17.64 12.47
CA GLY A 23 -23.28 -18.35 12.13
C GLY A 23 -22.02 -17.60 12.54
N ARG A 24 -21.05 -17.50 11.63
CA ARG A 24 -19.70 -17.01 11.95
C ARG A 24 -19.67 -15.59 12.53
N TYR A 25 -20.58 -14.72 12.11
CA TYR A 25 -20.54 -13.30 12.48
C TYR A 25 -21.61 -12.89 13.50
N TYR A 26 -22.76 -13.57 13.50
CA TYR A 26 -23.85 -13.33 14.44
C TYR A 26 -24.32 -14.64 15.06
N ASP A 27 -24.62 -14.64 16.35
CA ASP A 27 -25.17 -15.81 17.04
C ASP A 27 -26.69 -15.96 16.83
N GLU A 28 -27.29 -16.94 17.50
CA GLU A 28 -28.74 -17.24 17.45
C GLU A 28 -29.62 -16.07 17.94
N ASN A 29 -29.07 -15.17 18.77
CA ASN A 29 -29.74 -13.98 19.25
C ASN A 29 -29.49 -12.76 18.33
N GLY A 30 -28.72 -12.94 17.25
CA GLY A 30 -28.28 -11.87 16.37
C GLY A 30 -27.21 -10.97 16.99
N ALA A 31 -26.58 -11.40 18.09
CA ALA A 31 -25.50 -10.68 18.74
C ALA A 31 -24.19 -10.85 17.96
N PRO A 32 -23.35 -9.81 17.91
CA PRO A 32 -22.06 -9.87 17.22
C PRO A 32 -21.14 -10.86 17.93
N THR A 33 -20.48 -11.72 17.15
CA THR A 33 -19.44 -12.63 17.64
C THR A 33 -18.06 -11.96 17.64
N GLU A 34 -17.08 -12.57 18.32
CA GLU A 34 -15.70 -12.08 18.28
C GLU A 34 -15.11 -12.09 16.85
N ALA A 35 -15.52 -13.04 16.01
CA ALA A 35 -15.07 -13.09 14.61
C ALA A 35 -15.55 -11.88 13.80
N LEU A 36 -16.73 -11.33 14.09
CA LEU A 36 -17.19 -10.08 13.49
C LEU A 36 -16.33 -8.91 13.95
N ARG A 37 -16.06 -8.81 15.26
CA ARG A 37 -15.25 -7.74 15.84
C ARG A 37 -13.84 -7.73 15.26
N GLN A 38 -13.23 -8.91 15.08
CA GLN A 38 -11.93 -9.05 14.41
C GLN A 38 -11.97 -8.64 12.94
N ALA A 39 -13.03 -9.00 12.21
CA ALA A 39 -13.19 -8.62 10.81
C ALA A 39 -13.34 -7.10 10.66
N GLU A 40 -14.11 -6.46 11.54
CA GLU A 40 -14.28 -5.00 11.57
C GLU A 40 -12.97 -4.28 11.90
N ALA A 41 -12.23 -4.75 12.91
CA ALA A 41 -10.91 -4.21 13.24
C ALA A 41 -9.91 -4.34 12.08
N ALA A 42 -9.91 -5.47 11.38
CA ALA A 42 -9.06 -5.67 10.21
C ALA A 42 -9.46 -4.77 9.03
N ILE A 43 -10.74 -4.40 8.89
CA ILE A 43 -11.21 -3.44 7.90
C ILE A 43 -10.69 -2.04 8.24
N GLU A 44 -10.79 -1.63 9.52
CA GLU A 44 -10.32 -0.34 10.00
C GLU A 44 -8.80 -0.19 9.79
N GLU A 45 -8.02 -1.19 10.19
CA GLU A 45 -6.58 -1.19 9.97
C GLU A 45 -6.22 -1.14 8.48
N GLY A 46 -6.95 -1.91 7.65
CA GLY A 46 -6.78 -1.86 6.21
C GLY A 46 -7.03 -0.47 5.62
N LEU A 47 -7.95 0.31 6.18
CA LEU A 47 -8.21 1.70 5.75
C LEU A 47 -7.11 2.64 6.16
N ARG A 48 -6.61 2.52 7.38
CA ARG A 48 -5.48 3.30 7.88
C ARG A 48 -4.26 3.10 6.97
N LEU A 49 -3.89 1.84 6.70
CA LEU A 49 -2.78 1.49 5.81
C LEU A 49 -3.00 1.98 4.37
N LYS A 50 -4.24 1.95 3.87
CA LYS A 50 -4.55 2.50 2.55
C LYS A 50 -4.34 4.01 2.51
N ALA A 51 -4.81 4.75 3.51
CA ALA A 51 -4.62 6.19 3.57
C ALA A 51 -3.13 6.57 3.62
N GLU A 52 -2.35 5.88 4.45
CA GLU A 52 -0.89 6.07 4.50
C GLU A 52 -0.23 5.73 3.17
N SER A 53 -0.64 4.64 2.52
CA SER A 53 -0.10 4.27 1.21
C SER A 53 -0.44 5.31 0.14
N ASP A 54 -1.64 5.88 0.16
CA ASP A 54 -2.06 6.88 -0.80
C ASP A 54 -1.31 8.21 -0.55
N GLN A 55 -1.07 8.59 0.70
CA GLN A 55 -0.20 9.72 1.05
C GLN A 55 1.25 9.49 0.58
N ARG A 56 1.80 8.30 0.79
CA ARG A 56 3.14 7.96 0.28
C ARG A 56 3.21 8.02 -1.25
N LYS A 57 2.16 7.63 -1.96
CA LYS A 57 2.10 7.73 -3.43
C LYS A 57 2.06 9.18 -3.93
N GLN A 58 1.53 10.11 -3.14
CA GLN A 58 1.61 11.55 -3.46
C GLN A 58 3.06 12.05 -3.36
N GLN A 59 3.80 11.56 -2.36
CA GLN A 59 5.21 11.91 -2.17
C GLN A 59 6.14 11.19 -3.16
N PHE A 60 5.83 9.94 -3.49
CA PHE A 60 6.65 9.05 -4.30
C PHE A 60 5.80 8.47 -5.43
N PRO A 61 5.69 9.17 -6.58
CA PRO A 61 4.83 8.71 -7.67
C PRO A 61 5.29 7.34 -8.18
N PRO A 62 4.37 6.53 -8.73
CA PRO A 62 4.75 5.30 -9.40
C PRO A 62 5.68 5.64 -10.57
N CYS A 63 6.88 5.07 -10.54
CA CYS A 63 7.87 5.25 -11.57
C CYS A 63 8.13 3.93 -12.29
N ASN A 64 8.46 4.03 -13.57
CA ASN A 64 8.99 2.93 -14.34
C ASN A 64 10.52 2.99 -14.29
N SER A 65 11.14 1.82 -14.38
CA SER A 65 12.58 1.66 -14.48
C SER A 65 12.91 0.80 -15.69
N GLU A 66 13.88 1.23 -16.48
CA GLU A 66 14.48 0.46 -17.57
C GLU A 66 15.96 0.31 -17.30
N TRP A 67 16.53 -0.83 -17.68
CA TRP A 67 17.98 -1.02 -17.68
C TRP A 67 18.41 -1.69 -18.98
N SER A 68 19.52 -1.22 -19.54
CA SER A 68 20.25 -1.93 -20.59
C SER A 68 21.75 -1.81 -20.36
N SER A 69 22.52 -2.77 -20.85
CA SER A 69 23.99 -2.74 -20.75
C SER A 69 24.61 -1.55 -21.47
N ALA A 70 23.96 -1.03 -22.52
CA ALA A 70 24.44 0.10 -23.31
C ALA A 70 24.10 1.48 -22.69
N VAL A 71 22.95 1.60 -22.03
CA VAL A 71 22.41 2.91 -21.55
C VAL A 71 22.46 3.04 -20.03
N GLY A 72 22.60 1.93 -19.30
CA GLY A 72 22.46 1.90 -17.85
C GLY A 72 20.99 2.00 -17.41
N SER A 73 20.75 2.46 -16.17
CA SER A 73 19.41 2.58 -15.59
C SER A 73 18.72 3.90 -15.96
N ARG A 74 17.47 3.83 -16.41
CA ARG A 74 16.60 4.99 -16.67
C ARG A 74 15.33 4.88 -15.83
N PHE A 75 14.90 6.01 -15.26
CA PHE A 75 13.66 6.11 -14.49
C PHE A 75 12.75 7.20 -15.07
N TRP A 76 11.43 6.97 -15.08
CA TRP A 76 10.46 8.00 -15.46
C TRP A 76 9.14 7.82 -14.72
N ALA A 77 8.42 8.91 -14.49
CA ALA A 77 7.07 8.92 -13.93
C ALA A 77 6.12 9.67 -14.87
N TRP A 78 4.86 9.24 -14.95
CA TRP A 78 3.86 9.83 -15.86
C TRP A 78 2.96 10.88 -15.16
N TRP A 79 3.22 11.21 -13.88
CA TRP A 79 2.36 12.09 -13.08
C TRP A 79 2.74 13.58 -13.19
N PRO A 80 1.78 14.50 -13.43
CA PRO A 80 2.08 15.91 -13.64
C PRO A 80 1.90 16.71 -12.35
N LEU A 81 2.85 16.74 -11.41
CA LEU A 81 2.86 17.80 -10.39
C LEU A 81 4.28 18.19 -9.98
N GLY A 82 4.48 19.51 -9.90
CA GLY A 82 5.73 20.21 -9.60
C GLY A 82 6.27 19.97 -8.19
N VAL A 83 6.89 18.81 -7.99
CA VAL A 83 7.84 18.54 -6.91
C VAL A 83 9.26 18.56 -7.50
N ASN A 84 10.16 19.32 -6.87
CA ASN A 84 11.57 19.46 -7.27
C ASN A 84 12.19 18.08 -7.60
N SER A 85 12.57 17.90 -8.86
CA SER A 85 12.77 16.61 -9.53
C SER A 85 14.02 15.79 -9.14
N PHE A 86 14.46 15.82 -7.88
CA PHE A 86 15.61 15.03 -7.41
C PHE A 86 15.29 13.93 -6.40
N SER A 87 14.01 13.68 -6.12
CA SER A 87 13.58 12.67 -5.17
C SER A 87 12.15 12.27 -5.52
N VAL A 88 11.72 11.03 -5.59
CA VAL A 88 12.32 9.72 -5.35
C VAL A 88 11.32 8.76 -6.00
N CYS A 89 11.80 7.85 -6.84
CA CYS A 89 11.01 6.66 -7.17
C CYS A 89 10.76 5.89 -5.86
N SER A 90 9.52 5.47 -5.56
CA SER A 90 9.28 4.55 -4.42
C SER A 90 10.28 3.38 -4.47
N GLY A 91 11.29 3.37 -3.59
CA GLY A 91 12.37 2.37 -3.56
C GLY A 91 13.77 2.82 -4.03
N PHE A 92 13.93 4.00 -4.63
CA PHE A 92 15.23 4.59 -4.98
C PHE A 92 15.35 5.96 -4.33
N LEU A 93 15.42 5.97 -3.00
CA LEU A 93 15.93 7.13 -2.29
C LEU A 93 17.44 7.16 -2.58
N ARG A 94 17.95 8.22 -3.24
CA ARG A 94 19.39 8.55 -3.12
C ARG A 94 19.61 8.96 -1.66
N LEU A 95 19.66 7.98 -0.76
CA LEU A 95 20.15 8.20 0.59
C LEU A 95 21.61 8.63 0.46
N PRO A 96 22.07 9.66 1.20
CA PRO A 96 23.50 9.78 1.44
C PRO A 96 24.00 8.45 2.02
N CYS A 97 25.16 7.97 1.55
CA CYS A 97 25.69 6.63 1.84
C CYS A 97 25.73 6.24 3.34
N ASN A 98 25.59 7.20 4.25
CA ASN A 98 25.69 7.01 5.69
C ASN A 98 24.41 6.46 6.34
N TYR A 99 23.30 6.34 5.59
CA TYR A 99 21.99 5.94 6.12
C TYR A 99 21.47 4.59 5.60
N LEU A 100 22.32 3.76 5.00
CA LEU A 100 21.97 2.42 4.51
C LEU A 100 21.88 1.37 5.64
N SER A 101 21.16 1.67 6.70
CA SER A 101 20.65 0.63 7.61
C SER A 101 19.16 0.89 7.79
N LEU A 102 18.37 -0.16 7.59
CA LEU A 102 16.90 -0.21 7.70
C LEU A 102 16.19 0.22 6.41
N TYR A 103 15.98 -0.74 5.51
CA TYR A 103 14.71 -1.07 4.84
C TYR A 103 15.02 -1.95 3.61
N SER A 104 15.53 -3.15 3.89
CA SER A 104 15.51 -4.26 2.93
C SER A 104 14.11 -4.87 2.94
N LEU A 105 13.26 -4.45 2.01
CA LEU A 105 12.10 -5.25 1.60
C LEU A 105 12.08 -5.30 0.08
N GLN A 106 12.28 -6.52 -0.44
CA GLN A 106 12.21 -6.92 -1.86
C GLN A 106 13.51 -6.79 -2.66
N GLY A 107 14.47 -7.68 -2.38
CA GLY A 107 14.98 -8.60 -3.41
C GLY A 107 15.62 -8.05 -4.70
N PHE A 108 16.22 -6.86 -4.71
CA PHE A 108 17.08 -6.43 -5.80
C PHE A 108 18.56 -6.46 -5.38
N SER A 109 19.23 -7.52 -5.79
CA SER A 109 20.69 -7.65 -5.71
C SER A 109 21.34 -6.71 -6.72
N HIS A 110 21.86 -5.57 -6.29
CA HIS A 110 22.97 -4.89 -6.96
C HIS A 110 23.86 -4.19 -5.94
N PHE A 111 25.00 -4.83 -5.65
CA PHE A 111 26.17 -4.20 -5.04
C PHE A 111 26.73 -3.17 -6.02
N GLY A 112 26.35 -1.90 -5.87
CA GLY A 112 27.07 -0.78 -6.46
C GLY A 112 28.19 -0.36 -5.51
N ASN A 113 29.44 -0.56 -5.91
CA ASN A 113 30.62 -0.08 -5.17
C ASN A 113 30.47 1.41 -4.83
N CYS A 114 30.37 1.72 -3.54
CA CYS A 114 30.51 3.07 -3.03
C CYS A 114 32.00 3.45 -3.12
N HIS A 115 32.39 4.18 -4.17
CA HIS A 115 33.66 4.88 -4.15
C HIS A 115 33.51 6.11 -3.25
N LEU A 116 34.05 6.00 -2.03
CA LEU A 116 34.40 7.15 -1.20
C LEU A 116 35.53 7.89 -1.91
N ASN A 117 35.30 9.16 -2.25
CA ASN A 117 36.38 10.15 -2.34
C ASN A 117 36.46 10.86 -0.99
#